data_AF-A0A8C2BX51-F1
#
_entry.id   AF-A0A8C2BX51-F1
#
_cell.length_a   1.000
_cell.length_b   1.000
_cell.length_c   1.000
_cell.angle_alpha   90.00
_cell.angle_beta   90.00
_cell.angle_gamma   90.00
#
_symmetry.space_group_name_H-M   'P 1'
#
loop_
_entity.id
_entity.type
_entity.pdbx_description
1 polymer ?
#
loop_
_entity_poly.entity_id
_entity_poly.type
_entity_poly.pdbx_seq_one_letter_code
_entity_poly.pdbx_strand_id
1 'polypeptide(L)'
;MNININCYYNWCITIIHCFLTELDVALEMGGANGKQWVMLVAGSNTWENYRHQANVCHAYQIVHQNGIPDEQIVVMMYDDIANNKKNPYPGKIINKPNGPNVYPNVPKDYTGKCRSRAHNCHKGLRAPF
;
A
#
# COMPACT_ATOMS: atom_id res chain seq x y z
N MET A 1 -38.33 9.87 -19.16
CA MET A 1 -37.65 10.57 -18.06
C MET A 1 -36.17 10.28 -18.23
N ASN A 2 -35.47 11.15 -18.97
CA ASN A 2 -34.09 10.94 -19.42
C ASN A 2 -33.13 11.56 -18.40
N ILE A 3 -32.29 10.73 -17.77
CA ILE A 3 -31.19 11.21 -16.94
C ILE A 3 -30.03 11.54 -17.90
N ASN A 4 -29.57 12.79 -17.84
CA ASN A 4 -28.60 13.37 -18.76
C ASN A 4 -27.18 12.85 -18.45
N ILE A 5 -26.59 12.09 -19.37
CA ILE A 5 -25.26 11.43 -19.25
C ILE A 5 -24.08 12.43 -19.20
N ASN A 6 -24.32 13.73 -19.45
CA ASN A 6 -23.28 14.75 -19.42
C ASN A 6 -22.81 15.18 -18.01
N CYS A 7 -23.41 14.68 -16.93
CA CYS A 7 -22.86 14.85 -15.58
C CYS A 7 -21.81 13.77 -15.21
N TYR A 8 -21.71 12.68 -15.98
CA TYR A 8 -20.78 11.58 -15.72
C TYR A 8 -19.39 11.77 -16.35
N TYR A 9 -19.22 12.81 -17.18
CA TYR A 9 -17.97 13.09 -17.90
C TYR A 9 -17.13 14.23 -17.31
N ASN A 10 -17.50 14.76 -16.13
CA ASN A 10 -16.76 15.85 -15.46
C ASN A 10 -16.16 15.45 -14.11
N TRP A 11 -16.08 14.15 -13.81
CA TRP A 11 -15.36 13.58 -12.66
C TRP A 11 -14.20 12.67 -13.09
N CYS A 12 -13.91 12.62 -14.39
CA CYS A 12 -12.66 12.13 -14.93
C CYS A 12 -11.74 13.34 -15.14
N ILE A 13 -10.58 13.34 -14.47
CA ILE A 13 -9.45 14.25 -14.74
C ILE A 13 -9.67 15.68 -14.22
N THR A 14 -9.56 15.91 -12.89
CA THR A 14 -8.90 17.09 -12.27
C THR A 14 -8.86 16.93 -10.73
N ILE A 15 -7.78 16.33 -10.21
CA ILE A 15 -7.08 16.79 -8.99
C ILE A 15 -5.60 16.66 -9.35
N ILE A 16 -5.07 17.63 -10.08
CA ILE A 16 -4.20 18.68 -9.54
C ILE A 16 -3.00 18.08 -8.77
N HIS A 17 -1.96 17.92 -9.58
CA HIS A 17 -0.56 17.88 -9.26
C HIS A 17 -0.18 19.02 -8.28
N CYS A 18 0.17 18.71 -7.02
CA CYS A 18 1.22 19.43 -6.30
C CYS A 18 1.61 18.75 -4.98
N PHE A 19 2.93 18.69 -4.75
CA PHE A 19 3.66 18.26 -3.55
C PHE A 19 3.96 16.76 -3.34
N LEU A 20 5.08 16.36 -3.97
CA LEU A 20 6.16 15.49 -3.46
C LEU A 20 5.97 13.95 -3.51
N THR A 21 6.35 13.43 -4.69
CA THR A 21 7.13 12.20 -4.95
C THR A 21 7.02 11.01 -3.98
N GLU A 22 6.44 9.94 -4.54
CA GLU A 22 6.50 8.51 -4.18
C GLU A 22 5.46 7.97 -3.19
N LEU A 23 4.22 7.93 -3.67
CA LEU A 23 3.26 6.89 -3.26
C LEU A 23 2.41 6.48 -4.47
N ASP A 24 2.88 5.49 -5.23
CA ASP A 24 2.07 4.83 -6.27
C ASP A 24 1.16 3.78 -5.61
N VAL A 25 0.16 4.25 -4.84
CA VAL A 25 -0.92 3.36 -4.40
C VAL A 25 -1.89 3.23 -5.56
N ALA A 26 -1.81 2.12 -6.29
CA ALA A 26 -2.79 1.75 -7.30
C ALA A 26 -4.04 1.19 -6.59
N LEU A 27 -5.05 2.03 -6.39
CA LEU A 27 -6.37 1.58 -5.95
C LEU A 27 -7.14 1.09 -7.17
N GLU A 28 -7.20 -0.22 -7.40
CA GLU A 28 -8.17 -0.78 -8.33
C GLU A 28 -9.53 -0.94 -7.64
N MET A 29 -10.55 -0.26 -8.17
CA MET A 29 -11.95 -0.40 -7.76
C MET A 29 -12.64 -1.40 -8.69
N GLY A 30 -12.64 -2.68 -8.31
CA GLY A 30 -13.41 -3.71 -9.00
C GLY A 30 -14.92 -3.45 -8.90
N GLY A 31 -15.65 -3.67 -9.99
CA GLY A 31 -17.09 -3.40 -10.07
C GLY A 31 -17.93 -4.18 -9.04
N ALA A 32 -19.12 -3.65 -8.75
CA ALA A 32 -20.01 -4.00 -7.62
C ALA A 32 -20.41 -5.48 -7.40
N ASN A 33 -19.92 -6.42 -8.22
CA ASN A 33 -20.22 -7.86 -8.13
C ASN A 33 -18.97 -8.77 -8.26
N GLY A 34 -17.74 -8.26 -8.16
CA GLY A 34 -16.50 -9.04 -8.33
C GLY A 34 -15.50 -8.91 -7.16
N LYS A 35 -14.49 -9.79 -7.13
CA LYS A 35 -13.36 -9.66 -6.21
C LYS A 35 -12.58 -8.37 -6.51
N GLN A 36 -12.46 -7.49 -5.53
CA GLN A 36 -11.62 -6.30 -5.60
C GLN A 36 -10.20 -6.61 -5.11
N TRP A 37 -9.19 -6.40 -5.95
CA TRP A 37 -7.79 -6.61 -5.60
C TRP A 37 -7.09 -5.29 -5.33
N VAL A 38 -6.17 -5.27 -4.37
CA VAL A 38 -5.38 -4.08 -4.04
C VAL A 38 -3.90 -4.45 -4.01
N MET A 39 -3.09 -3.62 -4.65
CA MET A 39 -1.64 -3.76 -4.69
C MET A 39 -0.99 -2.54 -4.05
N LEU A 40 -0.24 -2.76 -2.97
CA LEU A 40 0.43 -1.70 -2.21
C LEU A 40 1.95 -1.86 -2.34
N VAL A 41 2.63 -0.81 -2.79
CA VAL A 41 4.06 -0.87 -3.13
C VAL A 41 4.84 0.27 -2.51
N ALA A 42 5.90 -0.06 -1.76
CA ALA A 42 6.92 0.89 -1.34
C ALA A 42 8.17 0.69 -2.20
N GLY A 43 8.45 1.66 -3.07
CA GLY A 43 9.55 1.59 -4.06
C GLY A 43 10.95 1.75 -3.48
N SER A 44 11.08 2.19 -2.23
CA SER A 44 12.37 2.47 -1.59
C SER A 44 12.53 1.80 -0.22
N ASN A 45 13.77 1.84 0.29
CA ASN A 45 14.19 1.25 1.54
C ASN A 45 15.02 2.21 2.39
N THR A 46 15.51 1.72 3.52
CA THR A 46 16.31 2.42 4.53
C THR A 46 15.54 3.43 5.37
N TRP A 47 16.10 3.76 6.54
CA TRP A 47 15.50 4.66 7.52
C TRP A 47 15.17 6.05 6.96
N GLU A 48 15.99 6.58 6.05
CA GLU A 48 15.77 7.90 5.46
C GLU A 48 14.50 7.94 4.59
N ASN A 49 14.04 6.78 4.11
CA ASN A 49 12.79 6.65 3.35
C ASN A 49 11.67 5.97 4.15
N TYR A 50 11.69 6.11 5.49
CA TYR A 50 10.65 5.64 6.40
C TYR A 50 9.22 5.88 5.87
N ARG A 51 8.98 7.08 5.34
CA ARG A 51 7.66 7.56 4.90
C ARG A 51 7.01 6.64 3.85
N HIS A 52 7.77 6.01 2.96
CA HIS A 52 7.18 5.18 1.90
C HIS A 52 6.58 3.89 2.46
N GLN A 53 7.29 3.21 3.37
CA GLN A 53 6.75 2.01 4.02
C GLN A 53 5.68 2.36 5.06
N ALA A 54 5.79 3.50 5.75
CA ALA A 54 4.74 3.99 6.64
C ALA A 54 3.43 4.28 5.88
N ASN A 55 3.51 4.86 4.68
CA ASN A 55 2.37 5.08 3.80
C ASN A 55 1.72 3.77 3.34
N VAL A 56 2.51 2.78 2.92
CA VAL A 56 2.00 1.45 2.54
C VAL A 56 1.31 0.76 3.72
N CYS A 57 1.94 0.76 4.89
CA CYS A 57 1.34 0.18 6.10
C CYS A 57 0.02 0.89 6.46
N HIS A 58 -0.02 2.22 6.36
CA HIS A 58 -1.24 2.98 6.61
C HIS A 58 -2.34 2.71 5.58
N ALA A 59 -1.99 2.62 4.29
CA ALA A 59 -2.91 2.25 3.23
C ALA A 59 -3.49 0.85 3.44
N TYR A 60 -2.67 -0.12 3.89
CA TYR A 60 -3.15 -1.45 4.28
C TYR A 60 -4.22 -1.35 5.38
N GLN A 61 -3.98 -0.58 6.45
CA GLN A 61 -4.96 -0.42 7.52
C GLN A 61 -6.29 0.14 6.99
N ILE A 62 -6.26 1.12 6.10
CA ILE A 62 -7.46 1.71 5.49
C ILE A 62 -8.20 0.68 4.63
N VAL A 63 -7.47 -0.06 3.78
CA VAL A 63 -8.04 -1.05 2.86
C VAL A 63 -8.65 -2.22 3.64
N HIS A 64 -7.94 -2.72 4.65
CA HIS A 64 -8.42 -3.78 5.55
C HIS A 64 -9.65 -3.34 6.36
N GLN A 65 -9.64 -2.12 6.90
CA GLN A 65 -10.80 -1.56 7.63
C GLN A 65 -12.03 -1.36 6.74
N ASN A 66 -11.86 -1.16 5.44
CA ASN A 66 -12.95 -1.06 4.46
C ASN A 66 -13.45 -2.43 3.97
N GLY A 67 -12.96 -3.53 4.54
CA GLY A 67 -13.50 -4.87 4.31
C GLY A 67 -12.90 -5.61 3.12
N ILE A 68 -11.79 -5.15 2.54
CA ILE A 68 -11.03 -5.95 1.58
C ILE A 68 -10.28 -7.02 2.37
N PRO A 69 -10.51 -8.33 2.09
CA PRO A 69 -9.88 -9.40 2.83
C PRO A 69 -8.38 -9.47 2.48
N ASP A 70 -7.56 -9.90 3.44
CA ASP A 70 -6.10 -9.89 3.28
C ASP A 70 -5.64 -10.70 2.06
N GLU A 71 -6.35 -11.76 1.70
CA GLU A 71 -6.05 -12.60 0.52
C GLU A 71 -6.17 -11.82 -0.80
N GLN A 72 -6.85 -10.67 -0.79
CA GLN A 72 -7.03 -9.77 -1.92
C GLN A 72 -6.14 -8.53 -1.84
N ILE A 73 -5.27 -8.43 -0.83
CA ILE A 73 -4.31 -7.33 -0.66
C ILE A 73 -2.90 -7.88 -0.83
N VAL A 74 -2.18 -7.42 -1.85
CA VAL A 74 -0.77 -7.74 -2.08
C VAL A 74 0.08 -6.59 -1.60
N VAL A 75 1.01 -6.86 -0.69
CA VAL A 75 1.92 -5.84 -0.15
C VAL A 75 3.37 -6.14 -0.54
N MET A 76 3.99 -5.15 -1.18
CA MET A 76 5.40 -5.17 -1.54
C MET A 76 6.13 -4.03 -0.83
N MET A 77 6.99 -4.38 0.11
CA MET A 77 7.81 -3.40 0.83
C MET A 77 9.08 -4.05 1.35
N TYR A 78 10.17 -3.30 1.47
CA TYR A 78 11.45 -3.87 1.88
C TYR A 78 11.47 -4.49 3.29
N ASP A 79 10.59 -4.01 4.17
CA ASP A 79 10.42 -4.49 5.54
C ASP A 79 11.63 -4.26 6.46
N ASP A 80 12.36 -3.17 6.22
CA ASP A 80 13.59 -2.82 6.94
C ASP A 80 13.43 -1.63 7.91
N ILE A 81 12.18 -1.23 8.19
CA ILE A 81 11.84 -0.09 9.05
C ILE A 81 11.49 -0.48 10.48
N ALA A 82 10.58 -1.43 10.69
CA ALA A 82 10.06 -1.75 12.02
C ALA A 82 11.16 -2.18 13.00
N ASN A 83 12.14 -2.96 12.52
CA ASN A 83 13.26 -3.46 13.31
C ASN A 83 14.58 -2.73 13.02
N ASN A 84 14.53 -1.54 12.41
CA ASN A 84 15.72 -0.76 12.13
C ASN A 84 16.41 -0.32 13.43
N LYS A 85 17.75 -0.32 13.48
CA LYS A 85 18.51 0.14 14.65
C LYS A 85 18.25 1.62 15.00
N LYS A 86 17.87 2.43 14.01
CA LYS A 86 17.50 3.84 14.20
C LYS A 86 16.06 4.01 14.71
N ASN A 87 15.25 2.95 14.74
CA ASN A 87 13.86 3.04 15.19
C ASN A 87 13.79 3.13 16.72
N PRO A 88 13.33 4.25 17.30
CA PRO A 88 13.18 4.37 18.75
C PRO A 88 12.07 3.47 19.30
N TYR A 89 11.18 2.95 18.44
CA TYR A 89 10.08 2.06 18.80
C TYR A 89 10.16 0.74 18.01
N PRO A 90 11.04 -0.20 18.40
CA PRO A 90 11.19 -1.49 17.73
C PRO A 90 9.84 -2.21 17.53
N GLY A 91 9.62 -2.72 16.32
CA GLY A 91 8.38 -3.38 15.93
C GLY A 91 7.20 -2.44 15.62
N LYS A 92 7.41 -1.12 15.64
CA LYS A 92 6.35 -0.12 15.32
C LYS A 92 6.70 0.72 14.10
N ILE A 93 5.69 1.01 13.30
CA ILE A 93 5.72 2.01 12.23
C ILE A 93 4.54 2.98 12.44
N ILE A 94 4.80 4.28 12.39
CA ILE A 94 3.84 5.34 12.71
C ILE A 94 3.82 6.31 11.53
N ASN A 95 2.66 6.50 10.88
CA ASN A 95 2.57 7.33 9.68
C ASN A 95 2.23 8.82 9.93
N LYS A 96 1.95 9.20 11.18
CA LYS A 96 1.70 10.61 11.57
C LYS A 96 2.17 10.86 12.99
N PRO A 97 2.57 12.09 13.37
CA PRO A 97 2.96 12.39 14.74
C PRO A 97 1.90 11.93 15.75
N ASN A 98 2.31 11.23 16.80
CA ASN A 98 1.43 10.63 17.82
C ASN A 98 0.33 9.70 17.25
N GLY A 99 0.54 9.15 16.06
CA GLY A 99 -0.36 8.22 15.41
C GLY A 99 -0.28 6.79 15.97
N PRO A 100 -1.24 5.94 15.61
CA PRO A 100 -1.20 4.52 15.97
C PRO A 100 -0.06 3.79 15.22
N ASN A 101 0.27 2.60 15.72
CA ASN A 101 1.15 1.67 14.99
C ASN A 101 0.39 1.10 13.77
N VAL A 102 0.88 1.38 12.56
CA VAL A 102 0.28 0.92 11.30
C VAL A 102 0.90 -0.38 10.77
N TYR A 103 1.97 -0.88 11.42
CA TYR A 103 2.70 -2.08 11.02
C TYR A 103 2.01 -3.44 11.28
N PRO A 104 1.20 -3.63 12.35
CA PRO A 104 0.64 -4.94 12.67
C PRO A 104 -0.23 -5.48 11.54
N ASN A 105 -0.17 -6.80 11.35
CA ASN A 105 -0.94 -7.58 10.37
C ASN A 105 -0.69 -7.24 8.89
N VAL A 106 0.14 -6.24 8.57
CA VAL A 106 0.51 -5.93 7.19
C VAL A 106 1.16 -7.17 6.56
N PRO A 107 0.59 -7.74 5.49
CA PRO A 107 1.15 -8.89 4.82
C PRO A 107 2.55 -8.61 4.25
N LYS A 108 3.37 -9.66 4.18
CA LYS A 108 4.76 -9.59 3.70
C LYS A 108 4.94 -10.42 2.44
N ASP A 109 4.13 -10.14 1.43
CA ASP A 109 4.09 -10.94 0.20
C ASP A 109 5.42 -10.86 -0.56
N TYR A 110 6.01 -9.66 -0.60
CA TYR A 110 7.31 -9.40 -1.20
C TYR A 110 8.14 -8.45 -0.33
N THR A 111 9.24 -8.97 0.24
CA THR A 111 10.16 -8.20 1.08
C THR A 111 11.62 -8.29 0.65
N GLY A 112 12.42 -7.34 1.12
CA GLY A 112 13.83 -7.22 0.75
C GLY A 112 14.07 -6.84 -0.72
N LYS A 113 15.26 -7.15 -1.22
CA LYS A 113 15.64 -6.89 -2.62
C LYS A 113 14.97 -7.91 -3.56
N CYS A 114 13.70 -7.71 -3.87
CA CYS A 114 13.03 -8.46 -4.94
C CYS A 114 13.50 -7.93 -6.30
N ARG A 115 14.67 -8.38 -6.75
CA ARG A 115 15.10 -8.20 -8.14
C ARG A 115 14.26 -9.13 -9.02
N SER A 116 13.94 -8.67 -10.23
CA SER A 116 13.09 -9.30 -11.26
C SER A 116 13.48 -10.72 -11.72
N ARG A 117 14.42 -11.39 -11.04
CA ARG A 117 14.76 -12.82 -11.21
C ARG A 117 14.90 -13.50 -9.84
N ALA A 118 13.79 -14.09 -9.39
CA ALA A 118 13.61 -15.35 -8.66
C ALA A 118 14.52 -15.80 -7.49
N HIS A 119 15.58 -15.10 -7.05
CA HIS A 119 16.54 -15.72 -6.12
C HIS A 119 16.60 -15.18 -4.69
N ASN A 120 16.06 -13.99 -4.38
CA ASN A 120 16.18 -13.38 -3.04
C ASN A 120 14.88 -12.81 -2.45
N CYS A 121 13.75 -13.02 -3.13
CA CYS A 121 12.47 -12.56 -2.60
C CYS A 121 11.96 -13.64 -1.65
N HIS A 122 11.73 -13.30 -0.38
CA HIS A 122 10.93 -14.15 0.51
C HIS A 122 9.50 -14.06 -0.02
N LYS A 123 9.17 -14.93 -0.99
CA LYS A 123 7.86 -14.96 -1.62
C LYS A 123 6.90 -15.65 -0.67
N GLY A 124 6.05 -14.87 -0.01
CA GLY A 124 4.85 -15.36 0.66
C GLY A 124 3.63 -15.17 -0.23
N LEU A 125 3.73 -15.47 -1.53
CA LEU A 125 2.69 -15.08 -2.49
C LEU A 125 1.35 -15.74 -2.15
N ARG A 126 0.39 -14.95 -1.69
CA ARG A 126 -1.00 -15.37 -1.43
C ARG A 126 -1.92 -15.12 -2.63
N ALA A 127 -1.47 -14.32 -3.59
CA ALA A 127 -2.25 -13.98 -4.77
C ALA A 127 -2.17 -15.09 -5.84
N PRO A 128 -3.25 -15.33 -6.60
CA PRO A 128 -3.38 -16.45 -7.55
C PRO A 128 -2.72 -16.18 -8.93
N PHE A 129 -1.74 -15.28 -9.03
CA PHE A 129 -1.12 -14.89 -10.31
C PHE A 129 0.18 -15.64 -10.63
#